data_AF-A0A7Y2ZZM3-F1
#
_entry.id   AF-A0A7Y2ZZM3-F1
#
_cell.length_a   1.000
_cell.length_b   1.000
_cell.length_c   1.000
_cell.angle_alpha   90.00
_cell.angle_beta   90.00
_cell.angle_gamma   90.00
#
_symmetry.space_group_name_H-M   'P 1'
#
loop_
_entity.id
_entity.type
_entity.pdbx_description
1 polymer ?
#
loop_
_entity_poly.entity_id
_entity_poly.type
_entity_poly.pdbx_seq_one_letter_code
_entity_poly.pdbx_strand_id
1 'polypeptide(L)' 'DQSKNFDTIITSQRENWGKWIKGKIDAQDFQNRALKYDKTGETEINLAEMNEHVTIN' A
#
# COMPACT_ATOMS: atom_id res chain seq x y z
N ASP A 1 20.74 -11.06 6.42
CA ASP A 1 19.41 -11.71 6.47
C ASP A 1 18.36 -10.60 6.38
N GLN A 2 18.06 -10.14 5.16
CA GLN A 2 17.15 -9.00 4.92
C GLN A 2 15.69 -9.47 4.77
N SER A 3 15.45 -10.72 4.41
CA SER A 3 14.12 -11.33 4.26
C SER A 3 13.30 -11.32 5.56
N LYS A 4 13.92 -11.61 6.71
CA LYS A 4 13.24 -11.59 8.02
C LYS A 4 12.68 -10.21 8.41
N ASN A 5 13.27 -9.13 7.91
CA ASN A 5 12.74 -7.78 8.13
C ASN A 5 11.47 -7.54 7.30
N PHE A 6 11.39 -8.06 6.08
CA PHE A 6 10.22 -7.91 5.22
C PHE A 6 8.99 -8.64 5.79
N ASP A 7 9.13 -9.89 6.25
CA ASP A 7 8.01 -10.63 6.85
C ASP A 7 7.46 -9.96 8.11
N THR A 8 8.35 -9.41 8.93
CA THR A 8 7.99 -8.65 10.13
C THR A 8 7.23 -7.37 9.77
N ILE A 9 7.69 -6.64 8.74
CA ILE A 9 7.03 -5.44 8.24
C ILE A 9 5.63 -5.80 7.69
N ILE A 10 5.53 -6.81 6.82
CA ILE A 10 4.23 -7.23 6.26
C ILE A 10 3.25 -7.64 7.36
N THR A 11 3.71 -8.41 8.34
CA THR A 11 2.86 -8.83 9.47
C THR A 11 2.36 -7.63 10.27
N SER A 12 3.24 -6.67 10.56
CA SER A 12 2.87 -5.46 11.31
C SER A 12 1.94 -4.50 10.56
N GLN A 13 2.01 -4.46 9.22
CA GLN A 13 1.23 -3.52 8.40
C GLN A 13 -0.07 -4.12 7.83
N ARG A 14 -0.23 -5.45 7.88
CA ARG A 14 -1.41 -6.14 7.34
C ARG A 14 -2.74 -5.59 7.89
N GLU A 15 -2.80 -5.33 9.20
CA GLU A 15 -4.01 -4.79 9.82
C GLU A 15 -4.31 -3.35 9.37
N ASN A 16 -3.28 -2.52 9.23
CA ASN A 16 -3.41 -1.13 8.77
C ASN A 16 -3.88 -1.10 7.32
N TRP A 17 -3.28 -1.94 6.47
CA TRP A 17 -3.70 -2.11 5.08
C TRP A 17 -5.16 -2.57 4.97
N GLY A 18 -5.60 -3.51 5.82
CA GLY A 18 -6.99 -3.95 5.86
C GLY A 18 -7.98 -2.84 6.24
N LYS A 19 -7.62 -2.01 7.23
CA LYS A 19 -8.42 -0.82 7.62
C LYS A 19 -8.50 0.19 6.48
N TRP A 20 -7.39 0.43 5.79
CA TRP A 20 -7.34 1.33 4.65
C TRP A 20 -8.27 0.85 3.52
N ILE A 21 -8.19 -0.42 3.11
CA ILE A 21 -9.08 -0.99 2.09
C ILE A 21 -10.55 -0.85 2.50
N LYS A 22 -10.87 -1.18 3.76
CA LYS A 22 -12.23 -1.05 4.25
C LYS A 22 -12.75 0.38 4.10
N GLY A 23 -11.94 1.38 4.49
CA GLY A 23 -12.29 2.79 4.32
C GLY A 23 -12.54 3.18 2.87
N LYS A 24 -11.76 2.64 1.92
CA LYS A 24 -11.98 2.87 0.48
C LYS A 24 -13.29 2.27 -0.02
N ILE A 25 -13.60 1.04 0.39
CA ILE A 25 -14.85 0.36 0.04
C ILE A 25 -16.05 1.12 0.62
N ASP A 26 -15.99 1.50 1.90
CA ASP A 26 -17.06 2.23 2.59
C ASP A 26 -17.30 3.61 1.93
N ALA A 27 -16.25 4.23 1.38
CA ALA A 27 -16.32 5.49 0.64
C ALA A 27 -16.69 5.31 -0.85
N GLN A 28 -16.85 4.08 -1.35
CA GLN A 28 -17.00 3.76 -2.78
C GLN A 28 -15.86 4.32 -3.66
N ASP A 29 -14.66 4.48 -3.10
CA ASP A 29 -13.45 4.94 -3.79
C ASP A 29 -12.70 3.73 -4.36
N PHE A 30 -12.96 3.42 -5.63
CA PHE A 30 -12.32 2.30 -6.36
C PHE A 30 -11.22 2.77 -7.31
N GLN A 31 -10.65 3.95 -7.07
CA GLN A 31 -9.55 4.45 -7.88
C GLN A 31 -8.31 3.57 -7.70
N ASN A 32 -7.46 3.54 -8.72
CA ASN A 32 -6.23 2.76 -8.67
C ASN A 32 -5.24 3.45 -7.72
N ARG A 33 -5.20 2.99 -6.47
CA ARG A 33 -4.39 3.57 -5.39
C ARG A 33 -3.50 2.50 -4.76
N ALA A 34 -2.32 2.89 -4.34
CA ALA A 34 -1.40 2.07 -3.57
C ALA A 34 -1.13 2.71 -2.20
N LEU A 35 -1.04 1.88 -1.17
CA LEU A 35 -0.61 2.28 0.15
C LEU A 35 0.86 1.92 0.31
N LYS A 36 1.74 2.93 0.32
CA LYS A 36 3.18 2.76 0.45
C LYS A 36 3.59 2.93 1.91
N TYR A 37 4.44 2.04 2.38
CA TYR A 37 5.12 2.14 3.67
C TYR A 37 6.60 2.41 3.45
N ASP A 38 7.13 3.49 4.03
CA ASP A 38 8.56 3.76 4.08
C ASP A 38 8.99 4.31 5.46
N LYS A 39 10.24 4.78 5.56
CA LYS A 39 10.80 5.27 6.83
C LYS A 39 10.09 6.53 7.37
N THR A 40 9.37 7.25 6.52
CA THR A 40 8.62 8.46 6.88
C THR A 40 7.19 8.15 7.31
N GLY A 41 6.72 6.92 7.05
CA GLY A 41 5.41 6.44 7.47
C GLY A 41 4.61 5.87 6.29
N GLU A 42 3.28 6.00 6.42
CA GLU A 42 2.31 5.57 5.42
C GLU A 42 2.02 6.73 4.46
N THR A 43 1.99 6.44 3.15
CA THR A 43 1.60 7.42 2.13
C THR A 43 0.74 6.75 1.08
N GLU A 44 -0.37 7.40 0.73
CA GLU A 44 -1.22 6.97 -0.37
C GLU A 44 -0.73 7.53 -1.69
N ILE A 45 -0.63 6.67 -2.70
CA ILE A 45 -0.19 7.02 -4.05
C ILE A 45 -1.33 6.73 -5.01
N ASN A 46 -1.71 7.70 -5.83
CA ASN A 46 -2.63 7.49 -6.93
C ASN A 46 -1.86 6.92 -8.13
N LEU A 47 -2.06 5.64 -8.42
CA LEU A 47 -1.38 4.95 -9.51
C LEU A 47 -1.86 5.45 -10.88
N ALA A 48 -3.03 6.07 -10.97
CA ALA A 48 -3.49 6.69 -12.22
C ALA A 48 -2.72 7.96 -12.58
N GLU A 49 -2.06 8.60 -11.60
CA GLU A 49 -1.24 9.81 -11.80
C GLU A 49 0.25 9.48 -12.02
N MET A 50 0.63 8.20 -11.87
CA MET A 50 1.97 7.74 -12.19
C MET A 50 2.09 7.53 -13.71
N ASN A 51 2.80 8.43 -14.39
CA ASN A 51 3.14 8.29 -15.82
C ASN A 51 4.06 7.09 -16.10
N GLU A 52 4.66 6.50 -15.07
CA GLU A 52 5.43 5.27 -15.17
C GLU A 52 4.51 4.07 -14.90
N HIS A 53 4.23 3.31 -15.96
CA HIS A 53 3.54 2.03 -15.82
C HIS A 53 4.38 1.08 -14.97
N VAL A 54 3.82 0.61 -13.85
CA VAL A 54 4.42 -0.47 -13.07
C VAL A 54 4.28 -1.76 -13.89
N THR A 55 5.28 -2.08 -14.70
CA THR A 55 5.43 -3.43 -15.29
C THR A 55 5.93 -4.38 -14.22
N ILE A 56 5.08 -5.33 -13.84
CA ILE A 56 5.48 -6.50 -13.04
C ILE A 56 6.10 -7.51 -14.02
N ASN A 57 7.40 -7.73 -13.92
CA ASN A 57 8.11 -8.83 -14.59
C ASN A 57 8.15 -10.08 -13.70
#